data_AF-A0A6N6Q033-F1
#
_entry.id   AF-A0A6N6Q033-F1
#
_cell.length_a   1.000
_cell.length_b   1.000
_cell.length_c   1.000
_cell.angle_alpha   90.00
_cell.angle_beta   90.00
_cell.angle_gamma   90.00
#
_symmetry.space_group_name_H-M   'P 1'
#
loop_
_entity.id
_entity.type
_entity.pdbx_description
1 polymer ?
#
loop_
_entity_poly.entity_id
_entity_poly.type
_entity_poly.pdbx_seq_one_letter_code
_entity_poly.pdbx_strand_id
1 'polypeptide(L)'
;MGNNRYRIVARPNRDGEFELYRRLLDLSAVARGGELLFATADSEIRDAVERIFESLTGETGGTGAERFLDYRNYHDYDIEVANVNDPDGRTYSVNRAAGKSSGGENQTPYFVAILASYLRAYRRHETRRKEPSLALVPIDEAFSKLSGDRIRDCIRALHALELQGIFSMSTGNIPYAVDQCDQVIAIHKHEKTAGRKTSIRNVAVSLTRKEALERFAGTAR
;
A
#
# COMPACT_ATOMS: atom_id res chain seq x y z
N MET A 1 13.42 -1.95 -5.39
CA MET A 1 13.27 -0.59 -5.96
C MET A 1 14.60 0.11 -5.75
N GLY A 2 15.30 0.47 -6.82
CA GLY A 2 16.70 0.84 -6.74
C GLY A 2 17.52 -0.24 -6.02
N ASN A 3 18.37 0.17 -5.09
CA ASN A 3 19.22 -0.72 -4.29
C ASN A 3 18.53 -1.22 -3.01
N ASN A 4 17.22 -1.03 -2.85
CA ASN A 4 16.48 -1.43 -1.66
C ASN A 4 15.53 -2.59 -1.94
N ARG A 5 15.56 -3.59 -1.05
CA ARG A 5 14.59 -4.67 -0.94
C ARG A 5 13.59 -4.33 0.16
N TYR A 6 12.31 -4.37 -0.19
CA TYR A 6 11.21 -4.11 0.74
C TYR A 6 10.51 -5.43 1.07
N ARG A 7 10.28 -5.68 2.35
CA ARG A 7 9.57 -6.86 2.85
C ARG A 7 8.41 -6.39 3.72
N ILE A 8 7.18 -6.71 3.33
CA ILE A 8 6.01 -6.53 4.18
C ILE A 8 6.00 -7.70 5.17
N VAL A 9 6.00 -7.40 6.47
CA VAL A 9 5.96 -8.40 7.53
C VAL A 9 4.66 -8.25 8.32
N ALA A 10 4.02 -9.38 8.60
CA ALA A 10 2.90 -9.47 9.53
C ALA A 10 3.37 -10.28 10.73
N ARG A 11 3.20 -9.73 11.92
CA ARG A 11 3.52 -10.40 13.19
C ARG A 11 2.23 -10.52 13.99
N PRO A 12 1.99 -11.64 14.70
CA PRO A 12 0.88 -11.71 15.62
C PRO A 12 0.93 -10.54 16.60
N ASN A 13 -0.22 -9.91 16.84
CA ASN A 13 -0.35 -8.91 17.89
C ASN A 13 0.08 -9.55 19.23
N ARG A 14 0.93 -8.84 19.97
CA ARG A 14 1.54 -9.32 21.22
C ARG A 14 0.67 -9.09 22.46
N ASP A 15 -0.45 -8.41 22.29
CA ASP A 15 -1.45 -8.28 23.33
C ASP A 15 -2.04 -9.66 23.68
N GLY A 16 -1.99 -10.01 24.96
CA GLY A 16 -2.35 -11.35 25.45
C GLY A 16 -3.79 -11.73 25.15
N GLU A 17 -4.70 -10.76 25.03
CA GLU A 17 -6.09 -11.03 24.69
C GLU A 17 -6.24 -11.51 23.23
N PHE A 18 -5.45 -10.94 22.31
CA PHE A 18 -5.44 -11.36 20.89
C PHE A 18 -4.71 -12.68 20.67
N GLU A 19 -3.68 -12.98 21.47
CA GLU A 19 -3.01 -14.28 21.46
C GLU A 19 -3.99 -15.40 21.82
N LEU A 20 -4.75 -15.21 22.90
CA LEU A 20 -5.71 -16.17 23.41
C LEU A 20 -6.85 -16.42 22.42
N TYR A 21 -7.35 -15.35 21.79
CA TYR A 21 -8.35 -15.47 20.74
C TYR A 21 -7.82 -16.21 19.50
N ARG A 22 -6.58 -15.93 19.05
CA ARG A 22 -6.00 -16.65 17.91
C ARG A 22 -5.86 -18.14 18.21
N ARG A 23 -5.47 -18.52 19.43
CA ARG A 23 -5.43 -19.91 19.87
C ARG A 23 -6.80 -20.56 19.79
N LEU A 24 -7.87 -19.83 20.11
CA LEU A 24 -9.24 -20.31 19.92
C LEU A 24 -9.62 -20.48 18.45
N LEU A 25 -9.30 -19.51 17.59
CA LEU A 25 -9.55 -19.64 16.16
C LEU A 25 -8.87 -20.90 15.61
N ASP A 26 -7.61 -21.12 15.98
CA ASP A 26 -6.84 -22.30 15.58
C ASP A 26 -7.50 -23.60 16.08
N LEU A 27 -7.98 -23.64 17.33
CA LEU A 27 -8.74 -24.78 17.87
C LEU A 27 -10.06 -25.01 17.12
N SER A 28 -10.81 -23.94 16.81
CA SER A 28 -12.07 -24.01 16.06
C SER A 28 -11.92 -24.41 14.61
N ALA A 29 -10.80 -24.07 13.99
CA ALA A 29 -10.48 -24.54 12.64
C ALA A 29 -10.24 -26.05 12.60
N VAL A 30 -9.74 -26.63 13.70
CA VAL A 30 -9.45 -28.07 13.83
C VAL A 30 -10.68 -28.86 14.26
N ALA A 31 -11.49 -28.31 15.17
CA ALA A 31 -12.67 -28.98 15.68
C ALA A 31 -13.87 -28.78 14.73
N ARG A 32 -14.22 -29.83 13.98
CA ARG A 32 -15.48 -29.88 13.23
C ARG A 32 -16.66 -30.08 14.19
N GLY A 33 -17.09 -29.02 14.87
CA GLY A 33 -18.30 -29.00 15.71
C GLY A 33 -18.14 -28.19 17.00
N GLY A 34 -19.09 -27.29 17.26
CA GLY A 34 -19.10 -26.35 18.39
C GLY A 34 -18.99 -26.97 19.78
N GLU A 35 -19.47 -28.20 19.97
CA GLU A 35 -19.47 -28.88 21.28
C GLU A 35 -18.12 -29.53 21.63
N LEU A 36 -17.35 -29.96 20.63
CA LEU A 36 -16.01 -30.54 20.82
C LEU A 36 -14.95 -29.46 21.12
N LEU A 37 -15.24 -28.20 20.78
CA LEU A 37 -14.37 -27.06 20.98
C LEU A 37 -14.13 -26.75 22.45
N PHE A 38 -15.22 -26.57 23.20
CA PHE A 38 -15.14 -26.22 24.61
C PHE A 38 -14.68 -27.40 25.48
N ALA A 39 -14.93 -28.63 25.04
CA ALA A 39 -14.47 -29.83 25.73
C ALA A 39 -12.95 -30.07 25.60
N THR A 40 -12.32 -29.58 24.53
CA THR A 40 -10.88 -29.74 24.27
C THR A 40 -10.05 -28.50 24.61
N ALA A 41 -10.69 -27.35 24.80
CA ALA A 41 -10.04 -26.13 25.23
C ALA A 41 -9.67 -26.18 26.73
N ASP A 42 -8.44 -25.75 27.05
CA ASP A 42 -8.00 -25.57 28.43
C ASP A 42 -8.91 -24.58 29.18
N SER A 43 -9.01 -24.71 30.52
CA SER A 43 -9.88 -23.84 31.34
C SER A 43 -9.58 -22.35 31.14
N GLU A 44 -8.31 -22.00 30.95
CA GLU A 44 -7.86 -20.62 30.67
C GLU A 44 -8.47 -20.05 29.37
N ILE A 45 -8.59 -20.87 28.33
CA ILE A 45 -9.22 -20.47 27.06
C ILE A 45 -10.72 -20.30 27.25
N ARG A 46 -11.36 -21.22 27.99
CA ARG A 46 -12.79 -21.16 28.26
C ARG A 46 -13.16 -19.89 29.02
N ASP A 47 -12.43 -19.58 30.09
CA ASP A 47 -12.67 -18.39 30.92
C ASP A 47 -12.51 -17.10 30.10
N ALA A 48 -11.57 -17.08 29.15
CA ALA A 48 -11.38 -15.93 28.28
C ALA A 48 -12.47 -15.75 27.23
N VAL A 49 -13.00 -16.85 26.69
CA VAL A 49 -14.14 -16.79 25.78
C VAL A 49 -15.35 -16.22 26.49
N GLU A 50 -15.61 -16.71 27.70
CA GLU A 50 -16.75 -16.27 28.50
C GLU A 50 -16.64 -14.77 28.79
N ARG A 51 -15.47 -14.28 29.23
CA ARG A 51 -15.22 -12.84 29.41
C ARG A 51 -15.43 -12.01 28.14
N ILE A 52 -14.96 -12.49 26.99
CA ILE A 52 -15.12 -11.77 25.71
C ILE A 52 -16.58 -11.79 25.27
N PHE A 53 -17.27 -12.92 25.43
CA PHE A 53 -18.68 -13.05 25.08
C PHE A 53 -19.53 -12.13 25.96
N GLU A 54 -19.29 -12.11 27.27
CA GLU A 54 -19.92 -11.15 28.19
C GLU A 54 -19.66 -9.70 27.78
N SER A 55 -18.41 -9.38 27.37
CA SER A 55 -18.08 -8.06 26.84
C SER A 55 -18.77 -7.73 25.50
N LEU A 56 -19.11 -8.74 24.68
CA LEU A 56 -19.81 -8.58 23.39
C LEU A 56 -21.33 -8.48 23.56
N THR A 57 -21.90 -9.18 24.55
CA THR A 57 -23.36 -9.25 24.78
C THR A 57 -23.88 -8.30 25.84
N GLY A 58 -23.00 -7.58 26.56
CA GLY A 58 -23.39 -6.59 27.58
C GLY A 58 -24.19 -5.41 27.01
N GLU A 59 -25.13 -4.87 27.82
CA GLU A 59 -26.10 -3.83 27.43
C GLU A 59 -25.46 -2.48 27.03
N THR A 60 -24.24 -2.23 27.46
CA THR A 60 -23.41 -1.12 26.97
C THR A 60 -22.37 -1.69 26.01
N GLY A 61 -22.63 -1.64 24.70
CA GLY A 61 -21.68 -2.08 23.67
C GLY A 61 -20.27 -1.54 23.97
N GLY A 62 -19.44 -2.40 24.56
CA GLY A 62 -18.16 -2.00 25.11
C GLY A 62 -17.18 -1.77 23.96
N THR A 63 -16.50 -0.63 23.97
CA THR A 63 -15.44 -0.28 23.00
C THR A 63 -14.32 -1.33 22.89
N GLY A 64 -14.19 -2.23 23.88
CA GLY A 64 -13.29 -3.38 23.84
C GLY A 64 -13.75 -4.51 22.92
N ALA A 65 -15.06 -4.80 22.87
CA ALA A 65 -15.65 -5.87 22.07
C ALA A 65 -15.48 -5.62 20.55
N GLU A 66 -15.62 -4.37 20.12
CA GLU A 66 -15.41 -3.98 18.72
C GLU A 66 -13.98 -4.26 18.23
N ARG A 67 -12.97 -4.16 19.11
CA ARG A 67 -11.58 -4.46 18.74
C ARG A 67 -11.38 -5.94 18.41
N PHE A 68 -12.10 -6.84 19.05
CA PHE A 68 -12.03 -8.28 18.77
C PHE A 68 -12.77 -8.67 17.49
N LEU A 69 -13.84 -7.95 17.13
CA LEU A 69 -14.54 -8.20 15.87
C LEU A 69 -13.76 -7.70 14.65
N ASP A 70 -12.83 -6.78 14.85
CA ASP A 70 -11.97 -6.26 13.82
C ASP A 70 -10.70 -7.10 13.64
N TYR A 71 -10.72 -7.97 12.64
CA TYR A 71 -9.59 -8.82 12.24
C TYR A 71 -8.28 -8.05 12.00
N ARG A 72 -8.34 -6.74 11.74
CA ARG A 72 -7.13 -5.92 11.53
C ARG A 72 -6.28 -5.81 12.79
N ASN A 73 -6.87 -5.99 13.98
CA ASN A 73 -6.14 -5.92 15.25
C ASN A 73 -5.34 -7.18 15.58
N TYR A 74 -5.45 -8.23 14.77
CA TYR A 74 -4.86 -9.54 15.08
C TYR A 74 -3.38 -9.61 14.75
N HIS A 75 -2.91 -8.73 13.87
CA HIS A 75 -1.54 -8.68 13.40
C HIS A 75 -1.02 -7.25 13.42
N ASP A 76 0.23 -7.11 13.85
CA ASP A 76 1.04 -5.92 13.67
C ASP A 76 1.75 -6.00 12.32
N TYR A 77 1.53 -5.01 11.47
CA TYR A 77 2.14 -4.91 10.15
C TYR A 77 3.29 -3.90 10.14
N ASP A 78 4.37 -4.25 9.46
CA ASP A 78 5.51 -3.35 9.25
C ASP A 78 6.10 -3.57 7.85
N ILE A 79 6.83 -2.58 7.37
CA ILE A 79 7.65 -2.70 6.17
C ILE A 79 9.10 -2.66 6.61
N GLU A 80 9.83 -3.70 6.28
CA GLU A 80 11.27 -3.77 6.50
C GLU A 80 12.01 -3.50 5.21
N VAL A 81 13.09 -2.73 5.33
CA VAL A 81 13.92 -2.33 4.20
C VAL A 81 15.33 -2.85 4.44
N ALA A 82 15.88 -3.50 3.41
CA ALA A 82 17.25 -4.01 3.38
C ALA A 82 17.96 -3.47 2.13
N ASN A 83 19.25 -3.17 2.25
CA ASN A 83 20.06 -2.82 1.08
C ASN A 83 20.44 -4.12 0.34
N VAL A 84 20.22 -4.15 -0.97
CA VAL A 84 20.52 -5.33 -1.80
C VAL A 84 22.03 -5.52 -1.97
N ASN A 85 22.81 -4.44 -1.88
CA ASN A 85 24.27 -4.46 -2.01
C ASN A 85 24.99 -4.78 -0.69
N ASP A 86 24.26 -4.83 0.41
CA ASP A 86 24.79 -5.20 1.73
C ASP A 86 23.86 -6.27 2.36
N PRO A 87 24.00 -7.54 1.95
CA PRO A 87 23.12 -8.62 2.39
C PRO A 87 23.20 -8.92 3.88
N ASP A 88 24.35 -8.69 4.51
CA ASP A 88 24.59 -8.86 5.95
C ASP A 88 24.24 -7.58 6.74
N GLY A 89 23.88 -6.50 6.04
CA GLY A 89 23.45 -5.24 6.60
C GLY A 89 22.18 -5.37 7.45
N ARG A 90 22.07 -4.51 8.47
CA ARG A 90 20.86 -4.49 9.32
C ARG A 90 19.66 -3.99 8.52
N THR A 91 18.59 -4.78 8.54
CA THR A 91 17.28 -4.33 8.07
C THR A 91 16.73 -3.26 9.00
N TYR A 92 16.09 -2.23 8.46
CA TYR A 92 15.40 -1.22 9.26
C TYR A 92 13.88 -1.29 9.09
N SER A 93 13.17 -1.01 10.19
CA SER A 93 11.71 -0.93 10.25
C SER A 93 11.25 0.46 9.80
N VAL A 94 10.30 0.51 8.87
CA VAL A 94 9.68 1.75 8.41
C VAL A 94 8.85 2.37 9.53
N ASN A 95 8.08 1.58 10.30
CA ASN A 95 7.32 2.11 11.44
C ASN A 95 8.23 2.83 12.45
N ARG A 96 9.43 2.28 12.71
CA ARG A 96 10.41 2.89 13.61
C ARG A 96 11.11 4.11 13.01
N ALA A 97 11.31 4.11 11.70
CA ALA A 97 11.97 5.19 10.96
C ALA A 97 11.02 6.35 10.63
N ALA A 98 9.71 6.13 10.59
CA ALA A 98 8.70 7.13 10.24
C ALA A 98 8.76 8.38 11.14
N GLY A 99 9.16 8.23 12.40
CA GLY A 99 9.34 9.35 13.33
C GLY A 99 10.67 10.12 13.21
N LYS A 100 11.63 9.64 12.41
CA LYS A 100 13.00 10.20 12.33
C LYS A 100 13.43 10.64 10.93
N SER A 101 12.73 10.21 9.89
CA SER A 101 13.21 10.35 8.50
C SER A 101 12.56 11.52 7.79
N SER A 102 13.35 12.20 6.95
CA SER A 102 12.92 13.28 6.05
C SER A 102 11.75 12.81 5.17
N GLY A 103 10.72 13.65 5.01
CA GLY A 103 9.42 13.28 4.42
C GLY A 103 9.44 12.64 3.04
N GLY A 104 10.53 12.72 2.28
CA GLY A 104 10.70 12.04 0.98
C GLY A 104 11.20 10.59 1.04
N GLU A 105 11.87 10.18 2.13
CA GLU A 105 12.28 8.77 2.36
C GLU A 105 11.12 7.89 2.79
N ASN A 106 10.16 8.49 3.49
CA ASN A 106 8.99 7.78 3.97
C ASN A 106 7.99 7.44 2.85
N GLN A 107 8.07 8.06 1.66
CA GLN A 107 7.08 7.90 0.58
C GLN A 107 7.26 6.61 -0.25
N THR A 108 8.48 6.14 -0.47
CA THR A 108 8.72 4.90 -1.23
C THR A 108 8.07 3.67 -0.58
N PRO A 109 8.17 3.47 0.76
CA PRO A 109 7.42 2.40 1.44
C PRO A 109 5.89 2.46 1.21
N TYR A 110 5.28 3.64 1.21
CA TYR A 110 3.84 3.75 0.92
C TYR A 110 3.51 3.33 -0.50
N PHE A 111 4.36 3.68 -1.48
CA PHE A 111 4.19 3.21 -2.85
C PHE A 111 4.27 1.68 -2.95
N VAL A 112 5.19 1.03 -2.22
CA VAL A 112 5.25 -0.44 -2.11
C VAL A 112 3.95 -1.01 -1.54
N ALA A 113 3.39 -0.41 -0.50
CA ALA A 113 2.11 -0.86 0.08
C ALA A 113 0.93 -0.73 -0.90
N ILE A 114 0.90 0.35 -1.69
CA ILE A 114 -0.10 0.54 -2.76
C ILE A 114 0.03 -0.58 -3.79
N LEU A 115 1.24 -0.84 -4.30
CA LEU A 115 1.45 -1.90 -5.29
C LEU A 115 1.06 -3.28 -4.75
N ALA A 116 1.43 -3.59 -3.50
CA ALA A 116 1.04 -4.84 -2.84
C ALA A 116 -0.49 -4.99 -2.74
N SER A 117 -1.20 -3.89 -2.46
CA SER A 117 -2.66 -3.87 -2.41
C SER A 117 -3.27 -4.19 -3.77
N TYR A 118 -2.76 -3.59 -4.85
CA TYR A 118 -3.23 -3.88 -6.21
C TYR A 118 -2.89 -5.30 -6.67
N LEU A 119 -1.71 -5.83 -6.33
CA LEU A 119 -1.35 -7.23 -6.59
C LEU A 119 -2.32 -8.19 -5.91
N ARG A 120 -2.76 -7.86 -4.70
CA ARG A 120 -3.78 -8.64 -3.97
C ARG A 120 -5.15 -8.52 -4.63
N ALA A 121 -5.59 -7.30 -4.92
CA ALA A 121 -6.90 -7.04 -5.53
C ALA A 121 -7.06 -7.72 -6.89
N TYR A 122 -6.00 -7.72 -7.71
CA TYR A 122 -5.99 -8.39 -9.01
C TYR A 122 -5.60 -9.88 -8.95
N ARG A 123 -5.40 -10.45 -7.75
CA ARG A 123 -4.90 -11.83 -7.54
C ARG A 123 -3.63 -12.16 -8.32
N ARG A 124 -2.81 -11.15 -8.63
CA ARG A 124 -1.57 -11.28 -9.41
C ARG A 124 -0.37 -11.76 -8.57
N HIS A 125 -0.54 -11.84 -7.26
CA HIS A 125 0.42 -12.44 -6.34
C HIS A 125 0.37 -13.98 -6.35
N GLU A 126 -0.69 -14.58 -6.90
CA GLU A 126 -0.84 -16.03 -6.98
C GLU A 126 -0.04 -16.59 -8.17
N THR A 127 0.66 -17.71 -7.95
CA THR A 127 1.49 -18.37 -8.98
C THR A 127 0.70 -19.30 -9.90
N ARG A 128 -0.54 -19.66 -9.53
CA ARG A 128 -1.44 -20.42 -10.42
C ARG A 128 -2.08 -19.46 -11.42
N ARG A 129 -2.32 -19.98 -12.65
CA ARG A 129 -2.82 -19.26 -13.84
C ARG A 129 -3.39 -17.87 -13.51
N LYS A 130 -2.65 -16.82 -13.86
CA LYS A 130 -3.14 -15.45 -13.76
C LYS A 130 -4.38 -15.32 -14.63
N GLU A 131 -5.55 -15.23 -14.00
CA GLU A 131 -6.75 -14.84 -14.73
C GLU A 131 -6.50 -13.46 -15.36
N PRO A 132 -6.98 -13.21 -16.59
CA PRO A 132 -6.85 -11.91 -17.21
C PRO A 132 -7.43 -10.84 -16.29
N SER A 133 -6.64 -9.83 -15.95
CA SER A 133 -7.08 -8.69 -15.14
C SER A 133 -6.53 -7.39 -15.68
N LEU A 134 -7.29 -6.31 -15.49
CA LEU A 134 -6.97 -4.98 -16.01
C LEU A 134 -5.61 -4.45 -15.51
N ALA A 135 -5.24 -4.81 -14.28
CA ALA A 135 -3.94 -4.46 -13.68
C ALA A 135 -3.67 -2.96 -13.56
N LEU A 136 -4.72 -2.13 -13.52
CA LEU A 136 -4.61 -0.68 -13.56
C LEU A 136 -4.36 -0.08 -12.17
N VAL A 137 -3.42 0.85 -12.09
CA VAL A 137 -3.03 1.54 -10.85
C VAL A 137 -3.13 3.05 -11.09
N PRO A 138 -4.30 3.66 -10.82
CA PRO A 138 -4.44 5.12 -10.84
C PRO A 138 -3.85 5.74 -9.58
N ILE A 139 -3.01 6.76 -9.73
CA ILE A 139 -2.46 7.55 -8.62
C ILE A 139 -2.53 9.02 -8.96
N ASP A 140 -3.23 9.77 -8.11
CA ASP A 140 -3.25 11.23 -8.18
C ASP A 140 -2.08 11.84 -7.40
N GLU A 141 -1.62 13.00 -7.85
CA GLU A 141 -0.44 13.71 -7.33
C GLU A 141 0.78 12.80 -7.10
N ALA A 142 0.99 11.88 -8.05
CA ALA A 142 2.05 10.90 -7.99
C ALA A 142 3.40 11.59 -7.85
N PHE A 143 4.20 11.06 -6.92
CA PHE A 143 5.61 11.40 -6.76
C PHE A 143 5.92 12.84 -6.34
N SER A 144 4.94 13.59 -5.81
CA SER A 144 5.10 15.00 -5.40
C SER A 144 6.24 15.28 -4.41
N LYS A 145 6.69 14.27 -3.65
CA LYS A 145 7.75 14.37 -2.62
C LYS A 145 8.93 13.42 -2.86
N LEU A 146 9.05 12.81 -4.04
CA LEU A 146 10.14 11.89 -4.38
C LEU A 146 11.21 12.57 -5.25
N SER A 147 12.46 12.19 -5.06
CA SER A 147 13.55 12.55 -5.97
C SER A 147 13.38 11.84 -7.32
N GLY A 148 13.89 12.44 -8.40
CA GLY A 148 13.77 11.90 -9.76
C GLY A 148 14.20 10.44 -9.93
N ASP A 149 15.29 10.02 -9.26
CA ASP A 149 15.71 8.60 -9.27
C ASP A 149 14.67 7.67 -8.66
N ARG A 150 14.06 8.07 -7.54
CA ARG A 150 13.02 7.29 -6.87
C ARG A 150 11.75 7.19 -7.72
N ILE A 151 11.41 8.24 -8.46
CA ILE A 151 10.30 8.21 -9.43
C ILE A 151 10.53 7.08 -10.44
N ARG A 152 11.72 7.04 -11.05
CA ARG A 152 12.09 5.99 -12.01
C ARG A 152 12.02 4.60 -11.38
N ASP A 153 12.58 4.43 -10.19
CA ASP A 153 12.58 3.15 -9.49
C ASP A 153 11.17 2.65 -9.16
N CYS A 154 10.26 3.55 -8.78
CA CYS A 154 8.85 3.25 -8.53
C CYS A 154 8.15 2.79 -9.82
N ILE A 155 8.28 3.52 -10.92
CA ILE A 155 7.65 3.15 -12.21
C ILE A 155 8.20 1.81 -12.71
N ARG A 156 9.51 1.58 -12.62
CA ARG A 156 10.14 0.31 -13.00
C ARG A 156 9.63 -0.86 -12.18
N ALA A 157 9.46 -0.68 -10.87
CA ALA A 157 8.90 -1.72 -10.02
C ALA A 157 7.42 -2.00 -10.34
N LEU A 158 6.64 -0.98 -10.69
CA LEU A 158 5.27 -1.17 -11.18
C LEU A 158 5.26 -2.04 -12.45
N HIS A 159 6.16 -1.76 -13.41
CA HIS A 159 6.29 -2.56 -14.63
C HIS A 159 6.75 -4.00 -14.36
N ALA A 160 7.72 -4.18 -13.45
CA ALA A 160 8.21 -5.51 -13.07
C ALA A 160 7.12 -6.40 -12.43
N LEU A 161 6.08 -5.78 -11.89
CA LEU A 161 4.90 -6.46 -11.33
C LEU A 161 3.78 -6.68 -12.36
N GLU A 162 4.03 -6.35 -13.64
CA GLU A 162 3.06 -6.46 -14.73
C GLU A 162 1.77 -5.68 -14.42
N LEU A 163 1.92 -4.49 -13.82
CA LEU A 163 0.85 -3.53 -13.57
C LEU A 163 0.92 -2.39 -14.60
N GLN A 164 -0.19 -1.68 -14.80
CA GLN A 164 -0.33 -0.54 -15.70
C GLN A 164 -0.60 0.72 -14.88
N GLY A 165 0.32 1.69 -14.90
CA GLY A 165 0.19 2.92 -14.12
C GLY A 165 -0.51 4.04 -14.88
N ILE A 166 -1.45 4.73 -14.23
CA ILE A 166 -1.95 6.05 -14.67
C ILE A 166 -1.63 7.06 -13.59
N PHE A 167 -0.78 8.03 -13.92
CA PHE A 167 -0.26 8.99 -12.96
C PHE A 167 -0.65 10.40 -13.34
N SER A 168 -1.28 11.11 -12.41
CA SER A 168 -1.35 12.57 -12.42
C SER A 168 -0.15 13.10 -11.65
N MET A 169 0.62 14.02 -12.23
CA MET A 169 1.81 14.59 -11.58
C MET A 169 2.04 16.04 -11.98
N SER A 170 2.79 16.78 -11.16
CA SER A 170 3.19 18.15 -11.47
C SER A 170 4.16 18.19 -12.65
N THR A 171 4.17 19.31 -13.39
CA THR A 171 5.05 19.49 -14.56
C THR A 171 6.54 19.35 -14.24
N GLY A 172 6.96 19.69 -13.02
CA GLY A 172 8.35 19.52 -12.56
C GLY A 172 8.80 18.07 -12.43
N ASN A 173 7.87 17.13 -12.25
CA ASN A 173 8.18 15.70 -12.11
C ASN A 173 8.23 14.96 -13.47
N ILE A 174 7.62 15.54 -14.51
CA ILE A 174 7.52 14.93 -15.85
C ILE A 174 8.90 14.53 -16.42
N PRO A 175 9.96 15.37 -16.37
CA PRO A 175 11.25 15.01 -16.97
C PRO A 175 11.89 13.76 -16.35
N TYR A 176 11.57 13.44 -15.10
CA TYR A 176 12.10 12.25 -14.42
C TYR A 176 11.33 10.98 -14.74
N ALA A 177 10.05 11.09 -15.10
CA ALA A 177 9.16 9.96 -15.38
C ALA A 177 8.99 9.65 -16.88
N VAL A 178 9.11 10.67 -17.75
CA VAL A 178 8.72 10.61 -19.18
C VAL A 178 9.37 9.45 -19.94
N ASP A 179 10.63 9.13 -19.68
CA ASP A 179 11.35 8.03 -20.33
C ASP A 179 10.77 6.64 -19.97
N GLN A 180 10.09 6.54 -18.84
CA GLN A 180 9.47 5.32 -18.36
C GLN A 180 7.98 5.22 -18.77
N CYS A 181 7.40 6.27 -19.37
CA CYS A 181 6.00 6.31 -19.77
C CYS A 181 5.83 6.03 -21.27
N ASP A 182 4.80 5.28 -21.65
CA ASP A 182 4.48 5.04 -23.06
C ASP A 182 3.75 6.22 -23.70
N GLN A 183 2.90 6.88 -22.92
CA GLN A 183 2.08 8.01 -23.35
C GLN A 183 2.06 9.09 -22.27
N VAL A 184 2.07 10.36 -22.69
CA VAL A 184 1.94 11.52 -21.81
C VAL A 184 0.78 12.36 -22.30
N ILE A 185 -0.17 12.66 -21.41
CA ILE A 185 -1.28 13.57 -21.70
C ILE A 185 -1.02 14.89 -20.98
N ALA A 186 -0.63 15.90 -21.73
CA ALA A 186 -0.40 17.25 -21.20
C ALA A 186 -1.73 18.02 -21.18
N ILE A 187 -2.12 18.52 -20.00
CA ILE A 187 -3.34 19.30 -19.82
C ILE A 187 -2.96 20.78 -19.67
N HIS A 188 -3.45 21.61 -20.58
CA HIS A 188 -3.23 23.05 -20.57
C HIS A 188 -4.51 23.80 -20.18
N LYS A 189 -4.41 24.65 -19.15
CA LYS A 189 -5.48 25.57 -18.76
C LYS A 189 -5.41 26.83 -19.60
N HIS A 190 -6.44 27.08 -20.41
CA HIS A 190 -6.65 28.34 -21.12
C HIS A 190 -7.67 29.18 -20.36
N GLU A 191 -7.26 30.34 -19.88
CA GLU A 191 -8.12 31.27 -19.18
C GLU A 191 -8.34 32.52 -20.04
N LYS A 192 -9.61 32.88 -20.26
CA LYS A 192 -10.00 34.11 -20.95
C LYS A 192 -10.94 34.90 -20.07
N THR A 193 -10.54 36.13 -19.74
CA THR A 193 -11.36 37.07 -18.97
C THR A 193 -11.93 38.13 -19.92
N ALA A 194 -13.25 38.24 -19.95
CA ALA A 194 -13.97 39.27 -20.70
C ALA A 194 -14.90 40.02 -19.75
N GLY A 195 -14.55 41.27 -19.43
CA GLY A 195 -15.26 42.06 -18.42
C GLY A 195 -15.19 41.40 -17.04
N ARG A 196 -16.35 41.12 -16.43
CA ARG A 196 -16.48 40.42 -15.14
C ARG A 196 -16.56 38.88 -15.25
N LYS A 197 -16.55 38.31 -16.45
CA LYS A 197 -16.65 36.86 -16.64
C LYS A 197 -15.28 36.28 -16.99
N THR A 198 -14.87 35.30 -16.19
CA THR A 198 -13.71 34.43 -16.48
C THR A 198 -14.22 33.13 -17.08
N SER A 199 -13.69 32.74 -18.23
CA SER A 199 -13.93 31.44 -18.86
C SER A 199 -12.64 30.62 -18.80
N ILE A 200 -12.75 29.39 -18.29
CA ILE A 200 -11.65 28.44 -18.20
C ILE A 200 -11.94 27.30 -19.17
N ARG A 201 -10.97 26.97 -20.03
CA ARG A 201 -11.01 25.83 -20.93
C ARG A 201 -9.76 24.99 -20.72
N ASN A 202 -9.94 23.72 -20.37
CA ASN A 202 -8.83 22.76 -20.32
C ASN A 202 -8.68 22.10 -21.69
N VAL A 203 -7.46 22.09 -22.23
CA VAL A 203 -7.12 21.47 -23.51
C VAL A 203 -6.12 20.34 -23.23
N ALA A 204 -6.53 19.11 -23.53
CA ALA A 204 -5.66 17.94 -23.41
C ALA A 204 -4.94 17.67 -24.74
N VAL A 205 -3.63 17.45 -24.67
CA VAL A 205 -2.79 17.08 -25.80
C VAL A 205 -2.11 15.76 -25.48
N SER A 206 -2.36 14.75 -26.30
CA SER A 206 -1.66 13.47 -26.20
C SER A 206 -0.33 13.57 -26.90
N LEU A 207 0.74 13.18 -26.21
CA LEU A 207 2.10 13.14 -26.71
C LEU A 207 2.61 11.70 -26.63
N THR A 208 3.22 11.23 -27.70
CA THR A 208 4.03 10.01 -27.68
C THR A 208 5.26 10.22 -26.80
N ARG A 209 5.91 9.12 -26.35
CA ARG A 209 7.17 9.22 -25.58
C ARG A 209 8.21 10.11 -26.27
N LYS A 210 8.37 9.98 -27.59
CA LYS A 210 9.34 10.79 -28.37
C LYS A 210 9.03 12.27 -28.30
N GLU A 211 7.79 12.66 -28.58
CA GLU A 211 7.35 14.07 -28.53
C GLU A 211 7.43 14.64 -27.10
N ALA A 212 7.09 13.82 -26.10
CA ALA A 212 7.19 14.21 -24.71
C ALA A 212 8.65 14.41 -24.27
N LEU A 213 9.58 13.55 -24.70
CA LEU A 213 11.02 13.72 -24.45
C LEU A 213 11.54 15.00 -25.09
N GLU A 214 11.24 15.26 -26.36
CA GLU A 214 11.64 16.50 -27.05
C GLU A 214 11.12 17.75 -26.32
N ARG A 215 9.91 17.68 -25.77
CA ARG A 215 9.24 18.81 -25.12
C ARG A 215 9.64 19.03 -23.67
N PHE A 216 9.96 17.97 -22.92
CA PHE A 216 10.18 18.02 -21.47
C PHE A 216 11.60 17.65 -21.01
N ALA A 217 12.40 16.95 -21.81
CA ALA A 217 13.76 16.54 -21.41
C ALA A 217 14.76 17.73 -21.40
N GLY A 218 14.50 18.80 -22.15
CA GLY A 218 15.33 20.01 -22.16
C GLY A 218 15.29 20.83 -20.87
N THR A 219 14.38 20.54 -19.95
CA THR A 219 14.13 21.32 -18.73
C THR A 219 14.83 20.75 -17.49
N ALA A 220 15.55 19.63 -17.61
CA ALA A 220 16.15 18.89 -16.48
C ALA A 220 17.63 19.24 -16.20
N ARG A 221 18.06 20.48 -16.47
CA ARG A 221 19.39 20.99 -16.09
C ARG A 221 19.32 21.83 -14.82
#